data_AF-A0A958QJ10-F1
#
_entry.id   AF-A0A958QJ10-F1
#
_cell.length_a   1.000
_cell.length_b   1.000
_cell.length_c   1.000
_cell.angle_alpha   90.00
_cell.angle_beta   90.00
_cell.angle_gamma   90.00
#
_symmetry.space_group_name_H-M   'P 1'
#
loop_
_entity.id
_entity.type
_entity.pdbx_description
1 polymer ?
#
loop_
_entity_poly.entity_id
_entity_poly.type
_entity_poly.pdbx_seq_one_letter_code
_entity_poly.pdbx_strand_id
1 'polypeptide(L)'
;MRQLTIRTIRLLHHTVVLFVLFAWAVPVRELWAAHIIFIPLMVLQWKLNKDMCLLSNCEHLLLGNGFYPQDEEVSFVKGLLAKFVDPLPSDTFIEAGMYLLMAVSWTISCIRIAGA
;
A
#
# COMPACT_ATOMS: atom_id res chain seq x y z
N MET A 1 -0.11 -25.79 -6.02
CA MET A 1 0.75 -24.66 -6.46
C MET A 1 0.00 -23.33 -6.51
N ARG A 2 -1.11 -23.20 -7.25
CA ARG A 2 -1.93 -21.96 -7.35
C ARG A 2 -2.27 -21.27 -6.02
N GLN A 3 -2.72 -22.04 -5.02
CA GLN A 3 -3.04 -21.50 -3.69
C GLN A 3 -1.82 -20.98 -2.92
N LEU A 4 -0.65 -21.59 -3.14
CA LEU A 4 0.60 -21.09 -2.54
C LEU A 4 0.96 -19.73 -3.15
N THR A 5 0.85 -19.60 -4.48
CA THR A 5 1.11 -18.34 -5.20
C THR A 5 0.22 -17.20 -4.70
N ILE A 6 -1.08 -17.44 -4.53
CA ILE A 6 -2.02 -16.44 -4.00
C ILE A 6 -1.61 -16.00 -2.59
N ARG A 7 -1.26 -16.95 -1.71
CA ARG A 7 -0.79 -16.62 -0.35
C ARG A 7 0.49 -15.81 -0.37
N THR A 8 1.43 -16.15 -1.25
CA THR A 8 2.69 -15.39 -1.41
C THR A 8 2.44 -13.97 -1.89
N ILE A 9 1.54 -13.77 -2.85
CA ILE A 9 1.17 -12.43 -3.34
C ILE A 9 0.53 -11.60 -2.25
N ARG A 10 -0.40 -12.18 -1.47
CA ARG A 10 -0.98 -11.51 -0.30
C ARG A 10 0.08 -11.12 0.71
N LEU A 11 0.98 -12.03 1.06
CA LEU A 11 2.06 -11.76 2.00
C LEU A 11 2.96 -10.62 1.51
N LEU A 12 3.30 -10.63 0.22
CA LEU A 12 4.07 -9.56 -0.40
C LEU A 12 3.32 -8.23 -0.36
N HIS A 13 2.02 -8.21 -0.66
CA HIS A 13 1.20 -7.00 -0.58
C HIS A 13 1.20 -6.42 0.83
N HIS A 14 0.97 -7.24 1.85
CA HIS A 14 1.03 -6.79 3.25
C HIS A 14 2.43 -6.27 3.63
N THR A 15 3.49 -6.89 3.11
CA THR A 15 4.87 -6.46 3.33
C THR A 15 5.11 -5.07 2.73
N VAL A 16 4.60 -4.82 1.53
CA VAL A 16 4.64 -3.49 0.88
C VAL A 16 3.90 -2.45 1.71
N VAL A 17 2.70 -2.77 2.21
CA VAL A 17 1.94 -1.87 3.09
C VAL A 17 2.73 -1.55 4.35
N LEU A 18 3.28 -2.56 5.04
CA LEU A 18 4.10 -2.35 6.24
C LEU A 18 5.34 -1.51 5.93
N PHE A 19 5.99 -1.73 4.79
CA PHE A 19 7.14 -0.95 4.35
C PHE A 19 6.78 0.53 4.17
N VAL A 20 5.71 0.84 3.42
CA VAL A 20 5.24 2.22 3.19
C VAL A 20 4.83 2.93 4.49
N LEU A 21 4.29 2.18 5.45
CA LEU A 21 3.82 2.73 6.71
C LEU A 21 4.92 2.93 7.75
N PHE A 22 5.95 2.06 7.79
CA PHE A 22 6.87 1.98 8.93
C PHE A 22 8.35 2.04 8.59
N ALA A 23 8.77 2.00 7.32
CA ALA A 23 10.20 2.04 6.95
C ALA A 23 10.91 3.30 7.45
N TRP A 24 10.21 4.44 7.52
CA TRP A 24 10.74 5.69 8.07
C TRP A 24 11.17 5.57 9.53
N ALA A 25 10.58 4.67 10.32
CA ALA A 25 10.85 4.55 11.76
C ALA A 25 12.15 3.79 12.06
N VAL A 26 12.56 2.88 11.17
CA VAL A 26 13.76 2.04 11.34
C VAL A 26 15.01 2.87 11.08
N PRO A 27 16.03 2.88 11.97
CA PRO A 27 17.23 3.72 11.83
C PRO A 27 18.27 3.15 10.85
N VAL A 28 17.85 2.84 9.62
CA VAL A 28 18.71 2.27 8.57
C VAL A 28 18.64 3.16 7.33
N ARG A 29 19.78 3.72 6.93
CA ARG A 29 19.88 4.75 5.89
C ARG A 29 19.48 4.22 4.51
N GLU A 30 19.89 3.00 4.20
CA GLU A 30 19.54 2.29 2.97
C GLU A 30 18.03 2.07 2.87
N LEU A 31 17.38 1.81 4.00
CA LEU A 31 15.94 1.61 4.06
C LEU A 31 15.20 2.92 3.78
N TRP A 32 15.68 4.05 4.30
CA TRP A 32 15.13 5.36 3.98
C TRP A 32 15.31 5.71 2.51
N ALA A 33 16.50 5.46 1.94
CA ALA A 33 16.76 5.68 0.52
C ALA A 33 15.81 4.84 -0.35
N ALA A 34 15.66 3.55 -0.03
CA ALA A 34 14.71 2.67 -0.69
C ALA A 34 13.28 3.19 -0.56
N HIS A 35 12.87 3.65 0.63
CA HIS A 35 11.53 4.15 0.89
C HIS A 35 11.20 5.42 0.07
N ILE A 36 12.16 6.35 -0.01
CA ILE A 36 12.03 7.59 -0.76
C ILE A 36 11.82 7.33 -2.25
N ILE A 37 12.50 6.33 -2.81
CA ILE A 37 12.40 5.95 -4.23
C ILE A 37 11.13 5.12 -4.47
N PHE A 38 10.84 4.18 -3.58
CA PHE A 38 9.77 3.21 -3.75
C PHE A 38 8.38 3.84 -3.72
N ILE A 39 8.09 4.77 -2.80
CA ILE A 39 6.76 5.39 -2.69
C ILE A 39 6.35 6.09 -4.00
N PRO A 40 7.15 7.01 -4.59
CA PRO A 40 6.80 7.62 -5.88
C PRO A 40 6.63 6.60 -7.01
N LEU A 41 7.47 5.57 -7.07
CA LEU A 41 7.35 4.51 -8.08
C LEU A 41 6.05 3.70 -7.91
N MET A 42 5.67 3.41 -6.68
CA MET A 42 4.42 2.73 -6.35
C MET A 42 3.21 3.59 -6.73
N VAL A 43 3.21 4.87 -6.38
CA VAL A 43 2.15 5.81 -6.76
C VAL A 43 2.04 5.94 -8.29
N LEU A 44 3.19 6.01 -8.98
CA LEU A 44 3.21 6.02 -10.44
C LEU A 44 2.64 4.71 -11.01
N GLN A 45 3.02 3.56 -10.45
CA GLN A 45 2.47 2.26 -10.82
C GLN A 45 0.95 2.26 -10.65
N TRP A 46 0.41 2.79 -9.55
CA TRP A 46 -1.03 2.89 -9.33
C TRP A 46 -1.68 3.74 -10.42
N LYS A 47 -1.16 4.94 -10.68
CA LYS A 47 -1.70 5.84 -11.73
C LYS A 47 -1.71 5.20 -13.12
N LEU A 48 -0.69 4.40 -13.44
CA LEU A 48 -0.60 3.66 -14.70
C LEU A 48 -1.50 2.41 -14.73
N ASN A 49 -1.99 1.96 -13.58
CA ASN A 49 -2.79 0.76 -13.39
C ASN A 49 -4.18 1.08 -12.79
N LYS A 50 -4.80 2.18 -13.22
CA LYS A 50 -6.16 2.61 -12.81
C LYS A 50 -6.31 2.78 -11.29
N ASP A 51 -5.30 3.35 -10.64
CA ASP A 51 -5.23 3.54 -9.20
C ASP A 51 -5.37 2.22 -8.41
N MET A 52 -4.71 1.16 -8.89
CA MET A 52 -4.68 -0.14 -8.21
C MET A 52 -3.26 -0.68 -8.04
N CYS A 53 -3.02 -1.38 -6.93
CA CYS A 53 -1.80 -2.16 -6.73
C CYS A 53 -1.72 -3.34 -7.70
N LEU A 54 -0.56 -3.50 -8.36
CA LEU A 54 -0.31 -4.61 -9.29
C LEU A 54 -0.55 -5.98 -8.64
N LEU A 55 -0.21 -6.12 -7.34
CA LEU A 55 -0.36 -7.37 -6.60
C LEU A 55 -1.83 -7.78 -6.45
N SER A 56 -2.74 -6.81 -6.27
CA SER A 56 -4.19 -7.07 -6.20
C SER A 56 -4.72 -7.61 -7.54
N ASN A 57 -4.27 -7.02 -8.64
CA ASN A 57 -4.60 -7.51 -9.98
C ASN A 57 -4.07 -8.94 -10.22
N CYS A 58 -2.81 -9.21 -9.85
CA CYS A 58 -2.25 -10.56 -9.97
C CYS A 58 -3.04 -11.57 -9.15
N GLU A 59 -3.48 -11.20 -7.94
CA GLU A 59 -4.29 -12.07 -7.09
C GLU A 59 -5.64 -12.41 -7.74
N HIS A 60 -6.38 -11.41 -8.23
CA HIS A 60 -7.69 -11.64 -8.86
C HIS A 60 -7.60 -12.45 -10.15
N LEU A 61 -6.59 -12.18 -10.97
CA LEU A 61 -6.32 -12.98 -12.16
C LEU A 61 -6.01 -14.44 -11.79
N LEU A 62 -5.21 -14.66 -10.74
CA LEU A 62 -4.93 -16.00 -10.26
C LEU A 62 -6.15 -16.68 -9.65
N LEU A 63 -7.09 -15.94 -9.05
CA LEU A 63 -8.36 -16.47 -8.55
C LEU A 63 -9.36 -16.79 -9.67
N GLY A 64 -9.11 -16.36 -10.90
CA GLY A 64 -10.01 -16.54 -12.04
C GLY A 64 -11.13 -15.51 -12.08
N ASN A 65 -11.01 -14.44 -11.28
CA ASN A 65 -12.01 -13.40 -11.12
C ASN A 65 -11.85 -12.25 -12.15
N GLY A 66 -10.91 -12.37 -13.09
CA GLY A 66 -10.55 -11.31 -14.03
C GLY A 66 -9.67 -10.24 -13.39
N PHE A 67 -9.71 -9.01 -13.92
CA PHE A 67 -9.02 -7.87 -13.32
C PHE A 67 -9.75 -7.42 -12.05
N TYR A 68 -8.99 -6.90 -11.08
CA TYR A 68 -9.55 -6.40 -9.83
C TYR A 68 -10.49 -5.20 -10.13
N PRO A 69 -11.71 -5.15 -9.59
CA PRO A 69 -12.58 -3.98 -9.73
C PRO A 69 -11.97 -2.79 -9.01
N GLN A 70 -11.95 -1.62 -9.66
CA GLN A 70 -11.35 -0.39 -9.11
C GLN A 70 -11.93 0.00 -7.74
N ASP A 71 -13.19 -0.34 -7.50
CA ASP A 71 -13.94 0.05 -6.29
C ASP A 71 -13.58 -0.78 -5.04
N GLU A 72 -12.81 -1.86 -5.18
CA GLU A 72 -12.53 -2.81 -4.09
C GLU A 72 -11.20 -2.55 -3.36
N GLU A 73 -10.34 -1.62 -3.78
CA GLU A 73 -9.03 -1.43 -3.11
C GLU A 73 -9.22 -0.75 -1.74
N VAL A 74 -10.15 0.21 -1.67
CA VAL A 74 -10.60 0.82 -0.41
C VAL A 74 -11.25 -0.22 0.51
N SER A 75 -11.76 -1.33 -0.03
CA SER A 75 -12.36 -2.44 0.73
C SER A 75 -11.36 -3.10 1.68
N PHE A 76 -10.07 -3.20 1.32
CA PHE A 76 -9.05 -3.75 2.23
C PHE A 76 -8.90 -2.88 3.48
N VAL A 77 -8.74 -1.56 3.29
CA VAL A 77 -8.55 -0.62 4.39
C VAL A 77 -9.83 -0.47 5.22
N LYS A 78 -11.00 -0.44 4.57
CA LYS A 78 -12.31 -0.51 5.24
C LYS A 78 -12.44 -1.76 6.08
N GLY A 79 -12.06 -2.94 5.58
CA GLY A 79 -12.10 -4.20 6.32
C GLY A 79 -11.21 -4.19 7.58
N LEU A 80 -10.10 -3.45 7.55
CA LEU A 80 -9.28 -3.24 8.73
C LEU A 80 -9.91 -2.22 9.70
N LEU A 81 -10.38 -1.09 9.20
CA LEU A 81 -11.00 -0.01 9.98
C LEU A 81 -12.30 -0.44 10.66
N ALA A 82 -13.10 -1.30 10.01
CA ALA A 82 -14.36 -1.82 10.53
C ALA A 82 -14.21 -2.59 11.86
N LYS A 83 -12.99 -3.03 12.19
CA LYS A 83 -12.68 -3.69 13.47
C LYS A 83 -12.58 -2.70 14.63
N PHE A 84 -12.42 -1.41 14.34
CA PHE A 84 -12.12 -0.36 15.33
C PHE A 84 -13.10 0.80 15.28
N VAL A 85 -13.75 1.05 14.14
CA VAL A 85 -14.61 2.21 13.91
C VAL A 85 -15.93 1.79 13.26
N ASP A 86 -17.04 2.24 13.85
CA ASP A 86 -18.40 2.10 13.33
C ASP A 86 -19.20 3.38 13.69
N PRO A 87 -19.78 4.13 12.73
CA PRO A 87 -19.87 3.87 11.28
C PRO A 87 -18.54 4.07 10.53
N LEU A 88 -18.38 3.35 9.42
CA LEU A 88 -17.22 3.49 8.54
C LEU A 88 -17.21 4.88 7.86
N PRO A 89 -16.03 5.53 7.76
CA PRO A 89 -15.87 6.75 6.96
C PRO A 89 -16.11 6.52 5.46
N SER A 90 -16.34 7.60 4.71
CA SER A 90 -16.49 7.55 3.25
C SER A 90 -15.20 7.08 2.55
N ASP A 91 -15.33 6.50 1.35
CA ASP A 91 -14.18 6.07 0.53
C ASP A 91 -13.17 7.22 0.32
N THR A 92 -13.69 8.40 -0.01
CA THR A 92 -12.88 9.61 -0.20
C THR A 92 -12.08 10.01 1.03
N PHE A 93 -12.64 9.83 2.23
CA PHE A 93 -11.95 10.14 3.48
C PHE A 93 -10.84 9.13 3.76
N ILE A 94 -11.11 7.84 3.52
CA ILE A 94 -10.13 6.77 3.69
C ILE A 94 -8.97 6.96 2.72
N GLU A 95 -9.27 7.21 1.45
CA GLU A 95 -8.27 7.47 0.41
C GLU A 95 -7.41 8.70 0.76
N ALA A 96 -8.03 9.83 1.12
CA ALA A 96 -7.30 11.03 1.55
C ALA A 96 -6.41 10.76 2.77
N GLY A 97 -6.90 9.99 3.75
CA GLY A 97 -6.14 9.56 4.92
C GLY A 97 -4.93 8.70 4.55
N MET A 98 -5.09 7.75 3.62
CA MET A 98 -4.00 6.92 3.12
C MET A 98 -2.92 7.75 2.43
N TYR A 99 -3.30 8.66 1.52
CA TYR A 99 -2.34 9.55 0.85
C TYR A 99 -1.64 10.48 1.84
N LEU A 100 -2.36 11.03 2.82
CA LEU A 100 -1.78 11.88 3.85
C LEU A 100 -0.76 11.11 4.69
N LEU A 101 -1.11 9.91 5.16
CA LEU A 101 -0.22 9.07 5.97
C LEU A 101 1.05 8.70 5.18
N MET A 102 0.90 8.34 3.91
CA MET A 102 2.02 8.05 3.01
C MET A 102 2.90 9.28 2.75
N ALA A 103 2.30 10.46 2.58
CA ALA A 103 3.04 11.71 2.39
C ALA A 103 3.84 12.08 3.64
N VAL A 104 3.26 11.91 4.83
CA VAL A 104 3.93 12.15 6.12
C VAL A 104 5.08 11.16 6.30
N SER A 105 4.85 9.86 6.10
CA SER A 105 5.89 8.83 6.25
C SER A 105 7.04 9.04 5.26
N TRP A 106 6.75 9.36 4.00
CA TRP A 106 7.75 9.70 3.00
C TRP A 106 8.56 10.94 3.38
N THR A 107 7.89 12.00 3.82
CA THR A 107 8.56 13.25 4.26
C THR A 107 9.51 13.00 5.42
N ILE A 108 9.12 12.18 6.40
CA ILE A 108 10.00 11.81 7.52
C ILE A 108 11.25 11.07 7.02
N SER A 109 11.12 10.16 6.06
CA SER A 109 12.28 9.52 5.44
C SER A 109 13.21 10.52 4.74
N CYS A 110 12.67 11.49 4.00
CA CYS A 110 13.44 12.57 3.37
C CYS A 110 14.21 13.41 4.40
N ILE A 111 13.59 13.74 5.53
CA ILE A 111 14.26 14.49 6.61
C ILE A 111 15.37 13.64 7.25
N ARG A 112 15.09 12.36 7.53
CA ARG A 112 16.05 11.45 8.17
C ARG A 112 17.28 11.20 7.29
N ILE A 113 17.10 11.01 5.99
CA ILE A 113 18.25 10.81 5.09
C ILE A 113 19.09 12.08 4.92
N ALA A 114 18.47 13.27 4.96
CA ALA A 114 19.18 14.54 4.88
C ALA A 114 19.97 14.85 6.16
N GLY A 115 19.52 14.31 7.31
CA GLY A 115 20.19 14.45 8.61
C GLY A 115 21.16 13.32 8.97
N ALA A 116 21.39 12.33 8.08
CA ALA A 116 22.20 11.12 8.33
C ALA A 116 23.38 10.95 7.38
#